data_AF-A0A7S0CE83-F1
#
_entry.id   AF-A0A7S0CE83-F1
#
_cell.length_a   1.000
_cell.length_b   1.000
_cell.length_c   1.000
_cell.angle_alpha   90.00
_cell.angle_beta   90.00
_cell.angle_gamma   90.00
#
_symmetry.space_group_name_H-M   'P 1'
#
loop_
_entity.id
_entity.type
_entity.pdbx_description
1 polymer ?
#
loop_
_entity_poly.entity_id
_entity_poly.type
_entity_poly.pdbx_seq_one_letter_code
_entity_poly.pdbx_strand_id
1 'polypeptide(L)'
;WLSQPLQTLSVPKLTSDGDGFQPSSVLLILAGSGIVALPQLLAHREPYRLLGIPTPRYAQLRFPIDVMLSYRTDDVLMMPQLKEWCEQATTSHLKHSGIRNFTLFLTEQGKKNSNEGILMGSDDHLPFPSQSTSTKNSHPEHTFENVTNAKIIRSQRISKRVVDEAVEKMVQPCRVIVSGPDSFNIAVREYLLADAQLATDQVTVLSA
;
A
#
# COMPACT_ATOMS: atom_id res chain seq x y z
N TRP A 1 11.83 0.05 -35.06
CA TRP A 1 11.21 1.08 -34.22
C TRP A 1 10.70 0.38 -32.97
N LEU A 2 11.60 0.09 -32.02
CA LEU A 2 11.24 -0.56 -30.76
C LEU A 2 10.86 0.54 -29.78
N SER A 3 9.64 0.43 -29.25
CA SER A 3 9.03 1.29 -28.24
C SER A 3 10.06 1.76 -27.22
N GLN A 4 10.31 3.07 -27.16
CA GLN A 4 10.90 3.67 -25.96
C GLN A 4 9.99 3.24 -24.80
N PRO A 5 10.55 2.70 -23.70
CA PRO A 5 9.75 2.41 -22.53
C PRO A 5 9.03 3.71 -22.12
N LEU A 6 7.70 3.70 -22.22
CA LEU A 6 6.88 4.74 -21.62
C LEU A 6 7.30 4.81 -20.16
N GLN A 7 7.55 6.02 -19.68
CA GLN A 7 7.80 6.30 -18.28
C GLN A 7 6.55 5.85 -17.52
N THR A 8 6.54 4.60 -17.09
CA THR A 8 5.56 4.08 -16.15
C THR A 8 5.63 4.97 -14.93
N LEU A 9 4.46 5.33 -14.38
CA LEU A 9 4.23 6.13 -13.16
C LEU A 9 5.57 6.41 -12.50
N SER A 10 6.08 7.65 -12.64
CA SER A 10 7.33 8.02 -11.98
C SER A 10 7.16 7.64 -10.52
N VAL A 11 7.65 6.47 -10.11
CA VAL A 11 7.79 6.10 -8.72
C VAL A 11 8.69 7.21 -8.25
N PRO A 12 8.15 8.24 -7.57
CA PRO A 12 8.86 9.49 -7.37
C PRO A 12 10.16 9.04 -6.78
N LYS A 13 11.26 9.38 -7.46
CA LYS A 13 12.56 8.81 -7.17
C LYS A 13 12.66 8.81 -5.65
N LEU A 14 12.80 7.63 -5.05
CA LEU A 14 12.79 7.49 -3.58
C LEU A 14 13.85 8.38 -2.93
N THR A 15 14.78 8.84 -3.77
CA THR A 15 15.66 9.99 -3.63
C THR A 15 15.15 11.17 -4.47
N SER A 16 14.80 12.33 -3.89
CA SER A 16 14.45 13.49 -4.72
C SER A 16 15.63 13.87 -5.63
N ASP A 17 15.37 14.15 -6.91
CA ASP A 17 16.38 14.74 -7.80
C ASP A 17 16.60 16.19 -7.35
N GLY A 18 17.41 16.39 -6.32
CA GLY A 18 17.76 17.73 -5.86
C GLY A 18 18.16 17.81 -4.38
N ASP A 19 17.51 17.08 -3.47
CA ASP A 19 17.65 17.35 -2.03
C ASP A 19 18.57 16.39 -1.27
N GLY A 20 19.21 15.43 -1.95
CA GLY A 20 20.13 14.50 -1.30
C GLY A 20 19.49 13.57 -0.25
N PHE A 21 18.16 13.57 -0.13
CA PHE A 21 17.47 12.70 0.81
C PHE A 21 17.59 11.23 0.39
N GLN A 22 18.20 10.41 1.24
CA GLN A 22 18.37 8.97 1.03
C GLN A 22 17.65 8.20 2.15
N PRO A 23 16.45 7.63 1.90
CA PRO A 23 15.72 6.91 2.93
C PRO A 23 16.47 5.66 3.37
N SER A 24 16.51 5.45 4.68
CA SER A 24 16.89 4.18 5.30
C SER A 24 15.70 3.23 5.47
N SER A 25 14.47 3.70 5.24
CA SER A 25 13.24 2.89 5.22
C SER A 25 12.09 3.59 4.49
N VAL A 26 11.08 2.81 4.10
CA VAL A 26 9.87 3.33 3.46
C VAL A 26 8.61 2.81 4.16
N LEU A 27 7.70 3.72 4.50
CA LEU A 27 6.35 3.42 4.97
C LEU A 27 5.36 3.77 3.87
N LEU A 28 4.55 2.81 3.43
CA LEU A 28 3.45 3.06 2.49
C LEU A 28 2.13 3.16 3.25
N ILE A 29 1.39 4.24 3.04
CA ILE A 29 0.03 4.44 3.55
C ILE A 29 -0.90 4.51 2.35
N LEU A 30 -1.58 3.40 2.07
CA LEU A 30 -2.28 3.17 0.81
C LEU A 30 -3.78 2.97 1.04
N ALA A 31 -4.59 3.36 0.05
CA ALA A 31 -6.02 3.08 0.04
C ALA A 31 -6.51 2.72 -1.36
N GLY A 32 -7.44 1.76 -1.45
CA GLY A 32 -8.07 1.38 -2.71
C GLY A 32 -7.06 0.98 -3.79
N SER A 33 -7.24 1.48 -5.00
CA SER A 33 -6.35 1.28 -6.14
C SER A 33 -4.92 1.81 -5.93
N GLY A 34 -4.69 2.65 -4.91
CA GLY A 34 -3.36 3.14 -4.55
C GLY A 34 -2.36 2.02 -4.20
N ILE A 35 -2.85 0.79 -3.95
CA ILE A 35 -2.04 -0.40 -3.75
C ILE A 35 -1.01 -0.66 -4.87
N VAL A 36 -1.25 -0.17 -6.09
CA VAL A 36 -0.33 -0.36 -7.23
C VAL A 36 1.07 0.22 -7.00
N ALA A 37 1.23 1.15 -6.04
CA ALA A 37 2.53 1.67 -5.63
C ALA A 37 3.45 0.58 -5.03
N LEU A 38 2.86 -0.38 -4.30
CA LEU A 38 3.61 -1.44 -3.63
C LEU A 38 4.32 -2.40 -4.60
N PRO A 39 3.65 -3.05 -5.59
CA PRO A 39 4.35 -3.92 -6.53
C PRO A 39 5.39 -3.15 -7.35
N GLN A 40 5.14 -1.89 -7.70
CA GLN A 40 6.14 -1.06 -8.37
C GLN A 40 7.39 -0.87 -7.50
N LEU A 41 7.22 -0.58 -6.21
CA LEU A 41 8.33 -0.40 -5.28
C LEU A 41 9.09 -1.72 -5.05
N LEU A 42 8.37 -2.83 -4.87
CA LEU A 42 8.98 -4.16 -4.74
C LEU A 42 9.74 -4.55 -6.01
N ALA A 43 9.24 -4.21 -7.19
CA ALA A 43 9.92 -4.45 -8.46
C ALA A 43 11.24 -3.69 -8.59
N HIS A 44 11.38 -2.51 -7.98
CA HIS A 44 12.66 -1.79 -7.90
C HIS A 44 13.65 -2.41 -6.90
N ARG A 45 13.14 -3.15 -5.91
CA ARG A 45 13.96 -3.93 -4.98
C ARG A 45 14.44 -5.24 -5.60
N GLU A 46 13.56 -5.97 -6.28
CA GLU A 46 13.88 -7.28 -6.87
C GLU A 46 13.54 -7.34 -8.38
N PRO A 47 14.19 -6.52 -9.24
CA PRO A 47 13.81 -6.38 -10.65
C PRO A 47 13.90 -7.68 -11.43
N TYR A 48 14.89 -8.52 -11.11
CA TYR A 48 15.05 -9.80 -11.81
C TYR A 48 13.91 -10.76 -11.46
N ARG A 49 13.52 -10.85 -10.18
CA ARG A 49 12.48 -11.78 -9.74
C ARG A 49 11.10 -11.35 -10.22
N LEU A 50 10.82 -10.05 -10.19
CA LEU A 50 9.48 -9.51 -10.44
C LEU A 50 9.27 -9.04 -11.88
N LEU A 51 10.34 -8.65 -12.60
CA LEU A 51 10.26 -8.13 -13.97
C LEU A 51 11.13 -8.92 -14.97
N GLY A 52 11.97 -9.86 -14.52
CA GLY A 52 12.94 -10.55 -15.38
C GLY A 52 14.11 -9.66 -15.84
N ILE A 53 14.27 -8.47 -15.25
CA ILE A 53 15.28 -7.49 -15.68
C ILE A 53 16.55 -7.66 -14.83
N PRO A 54 17.70 -8.03 -15.42
CA PRO A 54 18.96 -8.11 -14.69
C PRO A 54 19.41 -6.70 -14.31
N THR A 55 19.24 -6.35 -13.03
CA THR A 55 19.66 -5.06 -12.47
C THR A 55 20.79 -5.27 -11.47
N PRO A 56 21.92 -4.55 -11.58
CA PRO A 56 23.01 -4.66 -10.62
C PRO A 56 22.54 -4.39 -9.19
N ARG A 57 23.05 -5.16 -8.21
CA ARG A 57 22.59 -5.05 -6.82
C ARG A 57 22.74 -3.64 -6.24
N TYR A 58 23.69 -2.83 -6.71
CA TYR A 58 23.91 -1.46 -6.21
C TYR A 58 22.81 -0.49 -6.67
N ALA A 59 22.08 -0.82 -7.74
CA ALA A 59 20.97 -0.04 -8.27
C ALA A 59 19.59 -0.52 -7.76
N GLN A 60 19.57 -1.57 -6.94
CA GLN A 60 18.36 -2.10 -6.30
C GLN A 60 18.11 -1.39 -4.97
N LEU A 61 16.84 -1.25 -4.59
CA LEU A 61 16.48 -0.72 -3.27
C LEU A 61 16.89 -1.70 -2.16
N ARG A 62 17.40 -1.22 -1.02
CA ARG A 62 17.93 -2.08 0.06
C ARG A 62 17.53 -1.65 1.47
N PHE A 63 16.35 -1.08 1.60
CA PHE A 63 15.79 -0.66 2.88
C PHE A 63 14.51 -1.45 3.19
N PRO A 64 14.08 -1.57 4.46
CA PRO A 64 12.81 -2.21 4.81
C PRO A 64 11.61 -1.41 4.29
N ILE A 65 10.53 -2.12 3.98
CA ILE A 65 9.23 -1.57 3.58
C ILE A 65 8.19 -2.01 4.60
N ASP A 66 7.47 -1.06 5.18
CA ASP A 66 6.27 -1.29 5.97
C ASP A 66 5.05 -0.75 5.21
N VAL A 67 3.90 -1.40 5.36
CA VAL A 67 2.69 -1.10 4.60
C VAL A 67 1.48 -0.99 5.54
N MET A 68 0.75 0.10 5.42
CA MET A 68 -0.58 0.32 5.98
C MET A 68 -1.55 0.46 4.82
N LEU A 69 -2.56 -0.39 4.76
CA LEU A 69 -3.48 -0.49 3.63
C LEU A 69 -4.92 -0.35 4.13
N SER A 70 -5.68 0.56 3.53
CA SER A 70 -7.09 0.78 3.85
C SER A 70 -8.00 0.35 2.71
N TYR A 71 -8.97 -0.51 3.03
CA TYR A 71 -9.98 -0.97 2.11
C TYR A 71 -11.36 -1.01 2.76
N ARG A 72 -12.37 -1.03 1.89
CA ARG A 72 -13.67 -1.56 2.25
C ARG A 72 -13.62 -3.08 2.25
N THR A 73 -14.42 -3.71 3.09
CA THR A 73 -14.46 -5.18 3.22
C THR A 73 -14.81 -5.92 1.92
N ASP A 74 -15.54 -5.26 1.01
CA ASP A 74 -16.00 -5.82 -0.26
C ASP A 74 -15.07 -5.56 -1.45
N ASP A 75 -13.99 -4.79 -1.26
CA ASP A 75 -13.11 -4.32 -2.34
C ASP A 75 -11.63 -4.44 -1.96
N VAL A 76 -11.25 -5.60 -1.43
CA VAL A 76 -9.87 -5.87 -1.03
C VAL A 76 -9.11 -6.47 -2.19
N LEU A 77 -8.05 -5.79 -2.64
CA LEU A 77 -7.23 -6.22 -3.79
C LEU A 77 -5.94 -6.90 -3.34
N MET A 78 -5.44 -7.79 -4.21
CA MET A 78 -4.10 -8.41 -4.11
C MET A 78 -3.84 -9.27 -2.85
N MET A 79 -4.89 -9.83 -2.24
CA MET A 79 -4.76 -10.62 -1.01
C MET A 79 -3.74 -11.76 -1.07
N PRO A 80 -3.72 -12.62 -2.11
CA PRO A 80 -2.70 -13.67 -2.22
C PRO A 80 -1.28 -13.12 -2.31
N GLN A 81 -1.07 -12.05 -3.08
CA GLN A 81 0.24 -11.43 -3.28
C GLN A 81 0.72 -10.74 -2.01
N LEU A 82 -0.18 -10.05 -1.28
CA LEU A 82 0.14 -9.43 0.01
C LEU A 82 0.62 -10.47 1.02
N LYS A 83 -0.04 -11.62 1.10
CA LYS A 83 0.39 -12.74 1.94
C LYS A 83 1.78 -13.22 1.54
N GLU A 84 1.99 -13.48 0.24
CA GLU A 84 3.27 -13.94 -0.29
C GLU A 84 4.41 -12.96 0.05
N TRP A 85 4.18 -11.65 -0.11
CA TRP A 85 5.17 -10.63 0.21
C TRP A 85 5.45 -10.51 1.71
N CYS A 86 4.45 -10.72 2.57
CA CYS A 86 4.69 -10.76 4.02
C CYS A 86 5.52 -11.99 4.41
N GLU A 87 5.21 -13.16 3.84
CA GLU A 87 5.95 -14.41 4.08
C GLU A 87 7.39 -14.36 3.56
N GLN A 88 7.63 -13.67 2.45
CA GLN A 88 8.99 -13.46 1.93
C GLN A 88 9.89 -12.75 2.95
N ALA A 89 9.36 -11.77 3.68
CA ALA A 89 10.14 -11.03 4.68
C ALA A 89 10.57 -11.89 5.88
N THR A 90 9.83 -12.98 6.17
CA THR A 90 10.12 -13.88 7.29
C THR A 90 10.93 -15.12 6.89
N THR A 91 10.80 -15.57 5.64
CA THR A 91 11.40 -16.83 5.17
C THR A 91 12.65 -16.66 4.32
N SER A 92 12.83 -15.51 3.67
CA SER A 92 13.95 -15.30 2.75
C SER A 92 15.25 -14.99 3.49
N HIS A 93 16.35 -15.53 2.96
CA HIS A 93 17.71 -15.18 3.41
C HIS A 93 18.15 -13.79 2.95
N LEU A 94 17.42 -13.16 2.02
CA LEU A 94 17.74 -11.82 1.54
C LEU A 94 17.25 -10.77 2.54
N LYS A 95 18.20 -9.99 3.06
CA LYS A 95 17.93 -8.82 3.89
C LYS A 95 17.00 -7.87 3.14
N HIS A 96 15.87 -7.54 3.76
CA HIS A 96 14.84 -6.64 3.23
C HIS A 96 14.00 -7.18 2.06
N SER A 97 13.84 -8.49 1.91
CA SER A 97 12.83 -9.03 0.98
C SER A 97 11.39 -8.79 1.49
N GLY A 98 10.43 -8.74 0.57
CA GLY A 98 9.01 -8.65 0.93
C GLY A 98 8.57 -7.42 1.74
N ILE A 99 7.51 -7.57 2.51
CA ILE A 99 6.96 -6.53 3.39
C ILE A 99 7.37 -6.85 4.83
N ARG A 100 8.10 -5.94 5.50
CA ARG A 100 8.58 -6.16 6.85
C ARG A 100 7.42 -6.14 7.85
N ASN A 101 6.56 -5.13 7.82
CA ASN A 101 5.31 -5.08 8.61
C ASN A 101 4.12 -4.70 7.72
N PHE A 102 3.00 -5.38 7.91
CA PHE A 102 1.76 -5.14 7.17
C PHE A 102 0.59 -4.89 8.12
N THR A 103 -0.14 -3.80 7.90
CA THR A 103 -1.40 -3.51 8.61
C THR A 103 -2.53 -3.27 7.61
N LEU A 104 -3.58 -4.09 7.67
CA LEU A 104 -4.78 -3.96 6.87
C LEU A 104 -5.93 -3.37 7.68
N PHE A 105 -6.45 -2.23 7.25
CA PHE A 105 -7.65 -1.60 7.79
C PHE A 105 -8.84 -1.96 6.93
N LEU A 106 -9.84 -2.60 7.54
CA LEU A 106 -11.08 -2.98 6.89
C LEU A 106 -12.24 -2.16 7.44
N THR A 107 -12.88 -1.42 6.53
CA THR A 107 -14.11 -0.68 6.82
C THR A 107 -15.30 -1.46 6.30
N GLU A 108 -16.23 -1.81 7.20
CA GLU A 108 -17.49 -2.43 6.80
C GLU A 108 -18.32 -1.43 5.99
N GLN A 109 -19.02 -1.91 4.96
CA GLN A 109 -20.05 -1.10 4.32
C GLN A 109 -21.06 -0.69 5.39
N GLY A 110 -21.37 0.62 5.46
CA GLY A 110 -22.46 1.08 6.31
C GLY A 110 -23.70 0.25 5.99
N LYS A 111 -24.19 -0.53 6.97
CA LYS A 111 -25.49 -1.17 6.86
C LYS A 111 -26.48 -0.05 6.56
N LYS A 112 -26.94 0.05 5.32
CA LYS A 112 -28.13 0.86 5.03
C LYS A 112 -29.20 0.24 5.91
N ASN A 113 -29.58 0.94 6.98
CA ASN A 113 -30.76 0.59 7.74
C ASN A 113 -31.89 0.51 6.71
N SER A 114 -32.42 -0.69 6.50
CA SER A 114 -33.31 -1.04 5.40
C SER A 114 -34.72 -0.52 5.65
N ASN A 115 -34.89 0.76 5.95
CA ASN A 115 -36.17 1.39 6.25
C ASN A 115 -36.26 2.88 5.87
N GLU A 116 -35.41 3.39 4.98
CA GLU A 116 -35.67 4.66 4.29
C GLU A 116 -35.60 4.47 2.78
N GLY A 117 -36.62 5.01 2.11
CA GLY A 117 -37.08 4.57 0.81
C GLY A 117 -36.40 5.22 -0.39
N ILE A 118 -36.49 4.45 -1.49
CA ILE A 118 -36.87 4.89 -2.83
C ILE A 118 -35.86 5.73 -3.65
N LEU A 119 -35.50 5.09 -4.78
CA LEU A 119 -35.19 5.59 -6.14
C LEU A 119 -33.74 5.65 -6.65
N MET A 120 -33.63 5.05 -7.85
CA MET A 120 -32.72 5.31 -8.98
C MET A 120 -31.44 4.47 -9.08
N GLY A 121 -31.32 3.76 -10.21
CA GLY A 121 -30.05 3.29 -10.75
C GLY A 121 -29.94 1.79 -10.96
N SER A 122 -30.72 1.22 -11.88
CA SER A 122 -30.24 0.08 -12.66
C SER A 122 -29.04 0.55 -13.49
N ASP A 123 -27.82 0.11 -13.18
CA ASP A 123 -26.66 0.43 -14.02
C ASP A 123 -25.78 -0.81 -14.25
N ASP A 124 -25.96 -1.32 -15.46
CA ASP A 124 -25.31 -2.45 -16.12
C ASP A 124 -23.92 -2.03 -16.68
N HIS A 125 -23.22 -1.12 -16.00
CA HIS A 125 -21.98 -0.49 -16.52
C HIS A 125 -20.91 -0.25 -15.44
N LEU A 126 -20.62 -1.26 -14.62
CA LEU A 126 -19.34 -1.28 -13.89
C LEU A 126 -18.25 -1.81 -14.85
N PRO A 127 -17.14 -1.07 -15.07
CA PRO A 127 -16.11 -1.42 -16.06
C PRO A 127 -15.27 -2.65 -15.70
N PHE A 128 -15.56 -3.29 -14.57
CA PHE A 128 -14.92 -4.51 -14.12
C PHE A 128 -16.00 -5.56 -13.88
N PRO A 129 -15.82 -6.79 -14.40
CA PRO A 129 -16.81 -7.84 -14.22
C PRO A 129 -17.07 -8.02 -12.73
N SER A 130 -18.31 -7.82 -12.32
CA SER A 130 -18.76 -8.21 -10.99
C SER A 130 -18.48 -9.70 -10.88
N GLN A 131 -17.46 -10.08 -10.11
CA GLN A 131 -17.14 -11.48 -9.90
C GLN A 131 -18.41 -12.17 -9.39
N SER A 132 -18.86 -13.17 -10.15
CA SER A 132 -19.96 -14.04 -9.76
C SER A 132 -19.71 -14.55 -8.36
N THR A 133 -20.72 -14.45 -7.51
CA THR A 133 -20.76 -14.72 -6.06
C THR A 133 -20.53 -16.21 -5.68
N SER A 134 -19.55 -16.90 -6.28
CA SER A 134 -19.35 -18.35 -6.09
C SER A 134 -17.98 -18.75 -5.54
N THR A 135 -17.07 -17.83 -5.21
CA THR A 135 -15.91 -18.15 -4.37
C THR A 135 -16.21 -17.75 -2.94
N LYS A 136 -16.41 -18.77 -2.11
CA LYS A 136 -16.55 -18.69 -0.64
C LYS A 136 -15.67 -17.57 -0.08
N ASN A 137 -16.32 -16.65 0.64
CA ASN A 137 -15.73 -15.61 1.48
C ASN A 137 -14.48 -16.12 2.23
N SER A 138 -13.30 -16.04 1.62
CA SER A 138 -12.05 -16.11 2.35
C SER A 138 -11.91 -14.78 3.06
N HIS A 139 -12.48 -14.73 4.26
CA HIS A 139 -12.36 -13.59 5.17
C HIS A 139 -10.86 -13.22 5.25
N PRO A 140 -10.46 -11.95 5.05
CA PRO A 140 -9.05 -11.55 4.99
C PRO A 140 -8.20 -12.09 6.16
N GLU A 141 -8.82 -12.23 7.32
CA GLU A 141 -8.29 -12.79 8.56
C GLU A 141 -7.78 -14.22 8.38
N HIS A 142 -8.47 -15.08 7.62
CA HIS A 142 -7.99 -16.44 7.33
C HIS A 142 -6.78 -16.45 6.41
N THR A 143 -6.65 -15.46 5.53
CA THR A 143 -5.50 -15.36 4.63
C THR A 143 -4.21 -15.07 5.41
N PHE A 144 -4.30 -14.32 6.51
CA PHE A 144 -3.14 -13.86 7.29
C PHE A 144 -2.96 -14.56 8.64
N GLU A 145 -3.74 -15.59 8.96
CA GLU A 145 -3.75 -16.25 10.28
C GLU A 145 -2.36 -16.74 10.75
N ASN A 146 -1.51 -17.18 9.81
CA ASN A 146 -0.15 -17.68 10.11
C ASN A 146 0.96 -16.70 9.74
N VAL A 147 0.63 -15.43 9.46
CA VAL A 147 1.57 -14.40 9.01
C VAL A 147 1.89 -13.47 10.18
N THR A 148 3.02 -13.69 10.83
CA THR A 148 3.37 -13.05 12.12
C THR A 148 3.62 -11.54 12.02
N ASN A 149 3.94 -11.04 10.83
CA ASN A 149 4.18 -9.63 10.55
C ASN A 149 2.98 -8.92 9.91
N ALA A 150 1.80 -9.57 9.88
CA ALA A 150 0.56 -9.00 9.39
C ALA A 150 -0.42 -8.75 10.53
N LYS A 151 -1.11 -7.60 10.49
CA LYS A 151 -2.16 -7.23 11.44
C LYS A 151 -3.39 -6.76 10.68
N ILE A 152 -4.58 -7.26 11.05
CA ILE A 152 -5.86 -6.79 10.51
C ILE A 152 -6.60 -6.02 11.58
N ILE A 153 -7.10 -4.83 11.22
CA ILE A 153 -7.84 -3.94 12.10
C ILE A 153 -9.17 -3.61 11.43
N ARG A 154 -10.28 -4.02 12.05
CA ARG A 154 -11.61 -3.56 11.65
C ARG A 154 -11.86 -2.18 12.23
N SER A 155 -11.91 -1.18 11.37
CA SER A 155 -12.08 0.21 11.77
C SER A 155 -12.72 1.00 10.63
N GLN A 156 -13.47 2.04 10.97
CA GLN A 156 -14.00 2.97 9.97
C GLN A 156 -12.90 3.78 9.29
N ARG A 157 -11.77 4.04 9.97
CA ARG A 157 -10.67 4.88 9.46
C ARG A 157 -9.31 4.44 10.00
N ILE A 158 -8.25 4.79 9.27
CA ILE A 158 -6.88 4.79 9.81
C ILE A 158 -6.82 5.81 10.95
N SER A 159 -6.36 5.38 12.13
CA SER A 159 -6.24 6.25 13.30
C SER A 159 -4.85 6.89 13.39
N LYS A 160 -4.81 8.15 13.83
CA LYS A 160 -3.58 8.93 14.08
C LYS A 160 -2.55 8.11 14.86
N ARG A 161 -2.98 7.59 16.02
CA ARG A 161 -2.16 6.75 16.90
C ARG A 161 -1.46 5.57 16.17
N VAL A 162 -2.16 4.87 15.28
CA VAL A 162 -1.54 3.71 14.59
C VAL A 162 -0.53 4.18 13.54
N VAL A 163 -0.74 5.35 12.93
CA VAL A 163 0.25 5.98 12.05
C VAL A 163 1.48 6.42 12.86
N ASP A 164 1.30 7.04 14.02
CA ASP A 164 2.43 7.43 14.91
C ASP A 164 3.26 6.19 15.31
N GLU A 165 2.59 5.16 15.82
CA GLU A 165 3.24 3.89 16.19
C GLU A 165 3.96 3.23 15.01
N ALA A 166 3.47 3.42 13.77
CA ALA A 166 4.13 2.91 12.57
C ALA A 166 5.36 3.76 12.23
N VAL A 167 5.24 5.08 12.21
CA VAL A 167 6.34 6.02 11.91
C VAL A 167 7.48 5.90 12.91
N GLU A 168 7.18 5.76 14.21
CA GLU A 168 8.17 5.58 15.27
C GLU A 168 9.02 4.30 15.10
N LYS A 169 8.44 3.24 14.52
CA LYS A 169 9.14 1.96 14.27
C LYS A 169 9.99 1.99 13.00
N MET A 170 9.95 3.06 12.22
CA MET A 170 10.70 3.17 10.98
C MET A 170 12.17 3.55 11.25
N VAL A 171 13.07 2.99 10.44
CA VAL A 171 14.50 3.35 10.50
C VAL A 171 14.68 4.71 9.83
N GLN A 172 15.16 5.69 10.59
CA GLN A 172 15.34 7.05 10.08
C GLN A 172 16.64 7.20 9.26
N PRO A 173 16.66 8.05 8.22
CA PRO A 173 15.52 8.83 7.71
C PRO A 173 14.48 7.94 7.01
N CYS A 174 13.20 8.14 7.33
CA CYS A 174 12.08 7.41 6.75
C CYS A 174 11.40 8.25 5.65
N ARG A 175 11.09 7.59 4.52
CA ARG A 175 10.21 8.12 3.47
C ARG A 175 8.81 7.56 3.67
N VAL A 176 7.81 8.43 3.75
CA VAL A 176 6.39 8.04 3.78
C VAL A 176 5.78 8.28 2.41
N ILE A 177 5.18 7.24 1.82
CA ILE A 177 4.48 7.31 0.54
C ILE A 177 2.99 7.13 0.78
N VAL A 178 2.19 8.08 0.30
CA VAL A 178 0.73 8.06 0.42
C VAL A 178 0.12 7.89 -0.96
N SER A 179 -0.85 6.99 -1.11
CA SER A 179 -1.59 6.83 -2.37
C SER A 179 -3.00 6.30 -2.13
N GLY A 180 -3.99 6.91 -2.78
CA GLY A 180 -5.40 6.61 -2.59
C GLY A 180 -6.28 7.73 -3.16
N PRO A 181 -7.58 7.77 -2.80
CA PRO A 181 -8.47 8.86 -3.20
C PRO A 181 -7.98 10.23 -2.70
N ASP A 182 -8.30 11.31 -3.41
CA ASP A 182 -7.83 12.66 -3.08
C ASP A 182 -8.12 13.07 -1.63
N SER A 183 -9.33 12.81 -1.15
CA SER A 183 -9.72 13.11 0.24
C SER A 183 -8.90 12.34 1.26
N PHE A 184 -8.51 11.09 0.95
CA PHE A 184 -7.62 10.29 1.78
C PHE A 184 -6.20 10.85 1.75
N ASN A 185 -5.67 11.13 0.57
CA ASN A 185 -4.32 11.67 0.38
C ASN A 185 -4.12 13.01 1.11
N ILE A 186 -5.09 13.93 0.98
CA ILE A 186 -5.08 15.22 1.67
C ILE A 186 -5.07 15.01 3.17
N ALA A 187 -6.01 14.23 3.71
CA ALA A 187 -6.14 14.02 5.15
C ALA A 187 -4.89 13.37 5.77
N VAL A 188 -4.32 12.36 5.11
CA VAL A 188 -3.09 11.69 5.59
C VAL A 188 -1.89 12.64 5.48
N ARG A 189 -1.76 13.39 4.39
CA ARG A 189 -0.66 14.35 4.22
C ARG A 189 -0.72 15.46 5.26
N GLU A 190 -1.88 16.07 5.47
CA GLU A 190 -2.08 17.12 6.49
C GLU A 190 -1.68 16.61 7.87
N TYR A 191 -2.14 15.40 8.22
CA TYR A 191 -1.75 14.75 9.47
C TYR A 191 -0.23 14.56 9.60
N LEU A 192 0.41 13.98 8.58
CA LEU A 192 1.84 13.66 8.62
C LEU A 192 2.70 14.92 8.79
N LEU A 193 2.30 16.04 8.19
CA LEU A 193 3.04 17.30 8.25
C LEU A 193 2.72 18.12 9.51
N ALA A 194 1.45 18.21 9.90
CA ALA A 194 1.01 19.09 10.98
C ALA A 194 1.08 18.41 12.35
N ASP A 195 0.64 17.16 12.47
CA ASP A 195 0.55 16.43 13.74
C ASP A 195 1.78 15.54 13.98
N ALA A 196 2.18 14.73 12.98
CA ALA A 196 3.33 13.83 13.11
C ALA A 196 4.69 14.52 12.87
N GLN A 197 4.67 15.82 12.53
CA GLN A 197 5.85 16.69 12.36
C GLN A 197 6.92 16.14 11.40
N LEU A 198 6.52 15.38 10.38
CA LEU A 198 7.45 14.95 9.33
C LEU A 198 7.78 16.13 8.42
N ALA A 199 9.02 16.19 7.97
CA ALA A 199 9.43 17.20 7.01
C ALA A 199 8.77 16.94 5.65
N THR A 200 8.55 18.02 4.88
CA THR A 200 7.85 17.92 3.58
C THR A 200 8.60 17.02 2.60
N ASP A 201 9.92 17.04 2.66
CA ASP A 201 10.80 16.19 1.88
C ASP A 201 10.80 14.73 2.34
N GLN A 202 10.13 14.34 3.43
CA GLN A 202 9.94 12.95 3.86
C GLN A 202 8.62 12.35 3.36
N VAL A 203 7.66 13.18 2.93
CA VAL A 203 6.31 12.75 2.55
C VAL A 203 6.13 12.88 1.05
N THR A 204 5.68 11.81 0.40
CA THR A 204 5.41 11.79 -1.03
C THR A 204 3.99 11.29 -1.26
N VAL A 205 3.17 12.11 -1.92
CA VAL A 205 1.80 11.73 -2.30
C VAL A 205 1.80 11.37 -3.77
N LEU A 206 1.29 10.18 -4.10
CA LEU A 206 1.08 9.74 -5.47
C LEU A 206 -0.36 10.08 -5.87
N SER A 207 -0.51 10.78 -6.99
CA SER A 207 -1.80 10.89 -7.67
C SER A 207 -2.12 9.53 -8.30
N ALA A 208 -3.28 8.96 -7.94
CA ALA A 208 -3.84 7.78 -8.59
C ALA A 208 -4.56 8.17 -9.89
#